data_AF-A0A1R2CX39-F1
#
_entry.id   AF-A0A1R2CX39-F1
#
_cell.length_a   1.000
_cell.length_b   1.000
_cell.length_c   1.000
_cell.angle_alpha   90.00
_cell.angle_beta   90.00
_cell.angle_gamma   90.00
#
_symmetry.space_group_name_H-M   'P 1'
#
loop_
_entity.id
_entity.type
_entity.pdbx_description
1 polymer ?
#
loop_
_entity_poly.entity_id
_entity_poly.type
_entity_poly.pdbx_seq_one_letter_code
_entity_poly.pdbx_strand_id
1 'polypeptide(L)'
;MIIQFPWTERWLNGAEYEHMIKFYNEYMSELCLQIYFEHPSLIYTSPSHGLIYYLKSQSLRDLGFPRIKGLKKPFKWKKMNFITNLPKQKPRVTYLVATGKLSQLCYRMHIVYYKEQYPILCHMLRIQNHFKIGVGIPSRQHFKENFKGYSEERNEKFCEDNKSVVIELDEDVAMHPLKKDALMYMVCRFRGSLEELGDNVTNKCKY
;
A
#
# COMPACT_ATOMS: atom_id res chain seq x y z
N MET A 1 -9.13 -19.49 6.96
CA MET A 1 -8.40 -19.64 5.69
C MET A 1 -7.98 -18.26 5.23
N ILE A 2 -6.67 -18.01 5.10
CA ILE A 2 -6.14 -16.76 4.55
C ILE A 2 -6.40 -16.72 3.04
N ILE A 3 -6.69 -15.53 2.52
CA ILE A 3 -6.83 -15.29 1.09
C ILE A 3 -5.89 -14.14 0.73
N GLN A 4 -4.93 -14.38 -0.16
CA GLN A 4 -4.08 -13.31 -0.63
C GLN A 4 -4.84 -12.45 -1.65
N PHE A 5 -5.19 -11.23 -1.26
CA PHE A 5 -5.85 -10.27 -2.15
C PHE A 5 -4.82 -9.38 -2.86
N PRO A 6 -5.11 -8.88 -4.07
CA PRO A 6 -4.21 -8.00 -4.81
C PRO A 6 -4.28 -6.54 -4.29
N TRP A 7 -4.07 -6.33 -2.99
CA TRP A 7 -4.11 -4.99 -2.38
C TRP A 7 -2.97 -4.10 -2.84
N THR A 8 -1.91 -4.64 -3.41
CA THR A 8 -0.83 -3.85 -4.02
C THR A 8 -1.22 -3.29 -5.39
N GLU A 9 -2.26 -3.81 -6.04
CA GLU A 9 -2.63 -3.42 -7.41
C GLU A 9 -3.89 -2.56 -7.44
N ARG A 10 -4.84 -2.85 -6.54
CA ARG A 10 -6.16 -2.20 -6.54
C ARG A 10 -6.71 -2.00 -5.14
N TRP A 11 -7.73 -1.14 -5.07
CA TRP A 11 -8.56 -1.05 -3.89
C TRP A 11 -9.32 -2.35 -3.66
N LEU A 12 -9.45 -2.71 -2.38
CA LEU A 12 -10.27 -3.84 -1.97
C LEU A 12 -11.74 -3.43 -1.93
N ASN A 13 -12.63 -4.38 -2.17
CA ASN A 13 -14.05 -4.21 -2.00
C ASN A 13 -14.45 -4.43 -0.52
N GLY A 14 -15.72 -4.21 -0.19
CA GLY A 14 -16.20 -4.30 1.19
C GLY A 14 -16.08 -5.69 1.81
N ALA A 15 -16.24 -6.76 1.03
CA ALA A 15 -16.13 -8.13 1.50
C ALA A 15 -14.66 -8.54 1.73
N GLU A 16 -13.76 -8.09 0.85
CA GLU A 16 -12.32 -8.31 0.99
C GLU A 16 -11.76 -7.61 2.23
N TYR A 17 -12.14 -6.34 2.44
CA TYR A 17 -11.78 -5.63 3.67
C TYR A 17 -12.36 -6.29 4.92
N GLU A 18 -13.63 -6.70 4.90
CA GLU A 18 -14.27 -7.44 5.99
C GLU A 18 -13.47 -8.71 6.33
N HIS A 19 -13.07 -9.48 5.31
CA HIS A 19 -12.29 -10.69 5.49
C HIS A 19 -10.93 -10.39 6.15
N MET A 20 -10.18 -9.40 5.64
CA MET A 20 -8.89 -9.04 6.21
C MET A 20 -8.98 -8.55 7.66
N ILE A 21 -10.08 -7.88 8.04
CA ILE A 21 -10.29 -7.44 9.43
C ILE A 21 -10.65 -8.63 10.33
N LYS A 22 -11.55 -9.52 9.89
CA LYS A 22 -11.98 -10.68 10.69
C LYS A 22 -10.85 -11.66 11.01
N PHE A 23 -9.93 -11.84 10.07
CA PHE A 23 -8.82 -12.80 10.17
C PHE A 23 -7.48 -12.10 10.40
N TYR A 24 -7.48 -10.94 11.09
CA TYR A 24 -6.29 -10.10 11.18
C TYR A 24 -5.11 -10.79 11.87
N ASN A 25 -5.36 -11.67 12.86
CA ASN A 25 -4.30 -12.41 13.57
C ASN A 25 -3.54 -13.31 12.60
N GLU A 26 -4.26 -13.98 11.71
CA GLU A 26 -3.71 -14.85 10.69
C GLU A 26 -2.93 -14.04 9.65
N TYR A 27 -3.43 -12.86 9.24
CA TYR A 27 -2.69 -11.99 8.31
C TYR A 27 -1.42 -11.42 8.95
N MET A 28 -1.44 -11.18 10.27
CA MET A 28 -0.25 -10.77 11.01
C MET A 28 0.80 -11.89 11.06
N SER A 29 0.39 -13.14 11.29
CA SER A 29 1.32 -14.27 11.38
C SER A 29 1.84 -14.72 10.02
N GLU A 30 0.95 -14.94 9.04
CA GLU A 30 1.31 -15.56 7.76
C GLU A 30 1.94 -14.56 6.78
N LEU A 31 1.47 -13.30 6.79
CA LEU A 31 1.93 -12.26 5.84
C LEU A 31 2.69 -11.13 6.53
N CYS A 32 3.04 -11.31 7.81
CA CYS A 32 3.80 -10.35 8.62
C CYS A 32 3.20 -8.93 8.62
N LEU A 33 1.87 -8.81 8.50
CA LEU A 33 1.21 -7.52 8.57
C LEU A 33 1.38 -6.92 9.97
N GLN A 34 1.63 -5.60 10.00
CA GLN A 34 1.95 -4.91 11.25
C GLN A 34 0.68 -4.35 11.91
N ILE A 35 0.69 -4.32 13.24
CA ILE A 35 -0.34 -3.66 14.05
C ILE A 35 0.29 -2.56 14.89
N TYR A 36 -0.35 -1.40 14.92
CA TYR A 36 0.14 -0.23 15.66
C TYR A 36 -0.96 0.33 16.58
N PHE A 37 -0.57 1.03 17.65
CA PHE A 37 -1.51 1.79 18.48
C PHE A 37 -1.80 3.18 17.89
N GLU A 38 -0.83 3.74 17.18
CA GLU A 38 -0.94 5.01 16.46
C GLU A 38 -0.49 4.84 15.02
N HIS A 39 -0.80 5.81 14.16
CA HIS A 39 -0.31 5.81 12.78
C HIS A 39 1.23 5.75 12.74
N PRO A 40 1.83 4.78 12.01
CA PRO A 40 3.29 4.66 11.96
C PRO A 40 3.91 5.88 11.28
N SER A 41 5.06 6.33 11.78
CA SER A 41 5.75 7.55 11.29
C SER A 41 6.01 7.55 9.78
N LEU A 42 6.23 6.36 9.21
CA LEU A 42 6.44 6.13 7.78
C LEU A 42 5.34 6.73 6.89
N ILE A 43 4.09 6.83 7.36
CA ILE A 43 3.02 7.44 6.54
C ILE A 43 3.26 8.95 6.32
N TYR A 44 4.04 9.59 7.21
CA TYR A 44 4.36 11.01 7.14
C TYR A 44 5.69 11.29 6.45
N THR A 45 6.66 10.38 6.58
CA THR A 45 8.03 10.56 6.09
C THR A 45 8.25 9.94 4.71
N SER A 46 7.74 8.72 4.51
CA SER A 46 8.04 7.87 3.35
C SER A 46 6.88 6.89 3.05
N PRO A 47 5.68 7.38 2.71
CA PRO A 47 4.54 6.53 2.41
C PRO A 47 4.82 5.62 1.21
N SER A 48 4.38 4.37 1.30
CA SER A 48 4.61 3.34 0.29
C SER A 48 3.32 2.91 -0.39
N HIS A 49 3.40 2.63 -1.69
CA HIS A 49 2.28 2.07 -2.46
C HIS A 49 2.05 0.62 -2.02
N GLY A 50 0.79 0.22 -1.87
CA GLY A 50 0.40 -1.13 -1.44
C GLY A 50 0.58 -1.36 0.06
N LEU A 51 0.90 -0.32 0.84
CA LEU A 51 1.06 -0.46 2.28
C LEU A 51 -0.29 -0.78 2.93
N ILE A 52 -0.31 -1.85 3.72
CA ILE A 52 -1.44 -2.26 4.53
C ILE A 52 -0.98 -2.56 5.96
N TYR A 53 -1.73 -2.08 6.94
CA TYR A 53 -1.44 -2.30 8.36
C TYR A 53 -2.71 -2.16 9.20
N TYR A 54 -2.66 -2.71 10.41
CA TYR A 54 -3.73 -2.63 11.39
C TYR A 54 -3.46 -1.54 12.43
N LEU A 55 -4.53 -0.93 12.92
CA LEU A 55 -4.49 0.06 13.99
C LEU A 55 -5.40 -0.39 15.15
N LYS A 56 -4.83 -0.49 16.36
CA LYS A 56 -5.57 -0.64 17.61
C LYS A 56 -6.17 0.71 18.02
N SER A 57 -7.13 1.18 17.25
CA SER A 57 -7.93 2.34 17.59
C SER A 57 -9.38 1.91 17.84
N GLN A 58 -10.03 2.53 18.83
CA GLN A 58 -11.37 2.18 19.25
C GLN A 58 -12.44 2.74 18.31
N SER A 59 -12.19 3.83 17.58
CA SER A 59 -13.21 4.40 16.69
C SER A 59 -12.62 5.21 15.54
N LEU A 60 -13.36 5.29 14.42
CA LEU A 60 -13.04 6.22 13.31
C LEU A 60 -13.18 7.69 13.69
N ARG A 61 -13.87 8.02 14.79
CA ARG A 61 -14.04 9.41 15.25
C ARG A 61 -12.78 9.92 15.94
N ASP A 62 -12.13 9.05 16.71
CA ASP A 62 -10.89 9.35 17.44
C ASP A 62 -9.66 9.27 16.53
N LEU A 63 -9.85 8.77 15.31
CA LEU A 63 -8.81 8.56 14.34
C LEU A 63 -8.42 9.90 13.68
N GLY A 64 -7.45 10.56 14.31
CA GLY A 64 -6.81 11.76 13.83
C GLY A 64 -5.48 11.48 13.13
N PHE A 65 -5.08 12.40 12.26
CA PHE A 65 -3.69 12.47 11.81
C PHE A 65 -2.96 13.46 12.73
N PRO A 66 -2.26 13.01 13.80
CA PRO A 66 -1.71 13.89 14.82
C PRO A 66 -0.82 14.98 14.23
N ARG A 67 -0.89 16.18 14.78
CA ARG A 67 0.09 17.24 14.50
C ARG A 67 1.31 16.97 15.37
N ILE A 68 2.34 16.36 14.81
CA ILE A 68 3.61 16.16 15.54
C ILE A 68 4.32 17.52 15.60
N LYS A 69 4.46 18.08 16.80
CA LYS A 69 5.20 19.32 17.04
C LYS A 69 6.70 19.06 16.85
N GLY A 70 7.43 20.01 16.26
CA GLY A 70 8.89 19.91 16.07
C GLY A 70 9.36 19.01 14.92
N LEU A 71 8.48 18.22 14.29
CA LEU A 71 8.83 17.39 13.13
C LEU A 71 8.28 17.99 11.83
N LYS A 72 9.14 18.25 10.85
CA LYS A 72 8.68 18.55 9.49
C LYS A 72 8.11 17.28 8.87
N LYS A 73 6.78 17.19 8.79
CA LYS A 73 6.07 16.14 8.05
C LYS A 73 6.05 16.51 6.56
N PRO A 74 6.82 15.86 5.69
CA PRO A 74 6.76 16.16 4.27
C PRO A 74 5.37 15.82 3.70
N PHE A 75 4.76 14.71 4.13
CA PHE A 75 3.38 14.39 3.78
C PHE A 75 2.38 14.91 4.83
N LYS A 76 1.47 15.76 4.37
CA LYS A 76 0.31 16.22 5.16
C LYS A 76 -0.93 15.47 4.73
N TRP A 77 -1.53 14.73 5.67
CA TRP A 77 -2.75 13.96 5.43
C TRP A 77 -4.00 14.82 5.66
N LYS A 78 -4.90 14.83 4.69
CA LYS A 78 -6.20 15.49 4.76
C LYS A 78 -7.30 14.45 4.65
N LYS A 79 -8.22 14.42 5.61
CA LYS A 79 -9.48 13.67 5.52
C LYS A 79 -10.30 14.22 4.34
N MET A 80 -10.71 13.33 3.45
CA MET A 80 -11.40 13.70 2.20
C MET A 80 -12.91 13.63 2.33
N ASN A 81 -13.41 12.56 2.95
CA ASN A 81 -14.83 12.24 2.95
C ASN A 81 -15.34 12.06 4.38
N PHE A 82 -16.65 12.16 4.51
CA PHE A 82 -17.36 11.61 5.65
C PHE A 82 -17.21 10.09 5.69
N ILE A 83 -17.47 9.55 6.88
CA ILE A 83 -17.54 8.11 7.11
C ILE A 83 -18.55 7.53 6.11
N THR A 84 -18.13 6.54 5.31
CA THR A 84 -18.91 5.99 4.20
C THR A 84 -19.06 4.49 4.37
N ASN A 85 -20.23 3.98 4.04
CA ASN A 85 -20.57 2.55 4.09
C ASN A 85 -20.16 1.81 2.80
N LEU A 86 -19.61 0.61 2.93
CA LEU A 86 -19.14 -0.23 1.82
C LEU A 86 -19.55 -1.70 1.98
N PRO A 87 -20.25 -2.30 0.99
CA PRO A 87 -20.95 -1.63 -0.10
C PRO A 87 -22.04 -0.67 0.41
N LYS A 88 -22.52 0.24 -0.45
CA LYS A 88 -23.56 1.22 -0.07
C LYS A 88 -24.86 0.53 0.38
N GLN A 89 -25.24 -0.51 -0.34
CA GLN A 89 -26.39 -1.36 0.00
C GLN A 89 -25.87 -2.57 0.79
N LYS A 90 -26.51 -2.89 1.92
CA LYS A 90 -26.08 -3.95 2.85
C LYS A 90 -24.60 -3.78 3.27
N PRO A 91 -24.28 -2.71 4.01
CA PRO A 91 -22.90 -2.40 4.38
C PRO A 91 -22.26 -3.53 5.17
N ARG A 92 -21.03 -3.86 4.78
CA ARG A 92 -20.19 -4.84 5.46
C ARG A 92 -19.16 -4.14 6.31
N VAL A 93 -18.54 -3.10 5.75
CA VAL A 93 -17.56 -2.27 6.42
C VAL A 93 -17.91 -0.80 6.25
N THR A 94 -17.30 0.00 7.10
CA THR A 94 -17.39 1.44 7.08
C THR A 94 -15.99 1.99 6.91
N TYR A 95 -15.79 2.95 6.01
CA TYR A 95 -14.47 3.49 5.73
C TYR A 95 -14.42 5.00 5.70
N LEU A 96 -13.24 5.52 6.01
CA LEU A 96 -12.83 6.90 5.90
C LEU A 96 -11.69 6.99 4.90
N VAL A 97 -11.67 8.07 4.12
CA VAL A 97 -10.63 8.31 3.11
C VAL A 97 -9.78 9.50 3.54
N ALA A 98 -8.46 9.34 3.47
CA ALA A 98 -7.51 10.42 3.62
C ALA A 98 -6.58 10.49 2.40
N THR A 99 -6.04 11.68 2.12
CA THR A 99 -5.06 11.90 1.04
C THR A 99 -3.85 12.64 1.58
N GLY A 100 -2.66 12.10 1.30
CA GLY A 100 -1.37 12.69 1.63
C GLY A 100 -0.70 13.18 0.35
N LYS A 101 -0.19 14.42 0.34
CA LYS A 101 0.49 15.01 -0.82
C LYS A 101 1.86 15.57 -0.44
N LEU A 102 2.82 15.39 -1.34
CA LEU A 102 4.13 16.04 -1.34
C LEU A 102 4.56 16.28 -2.79
N SER A 103 4.62 17.53 -3.22
CA SER A 103 4.96 17.89 -4.61
C SER A 103 4.10 17.09 -5.61
N GLN A 104 4.71 16.31 -6.51
CA GLN A 104 4.04 15.46 -7.50
C GLN A 104 3.61 14.08 -6.95
N LEU A 105 3.91 13.76 -5.69
CA LEU A 105 3.52 12.51 -5.06
C LEU A 105 2.18 12.67 -4.35
N CYS A 106 1.23 11.79 -4.68
CA CYS A 106 -0.09 11.75 -4.08
C CYS A 106 -0.39 10.32 -3.61
N TYR A 107 -0.77 10.17 -2.35
CA TYR A 107 -1.21 8.90 -1.77
C TYR A 107 -2.62 9.06 -1.24
N ARG A 108 -3.39 7.98 -1.34
CA ARG A 108 -4.69 7.87 -0.68
C ARG A 108 -4.64 6.71 0.28
N MET A 109 -5.33 6.86 1.39
CA MET A 109 -5.49 5.85 2.41
C MET A 109 -6.99 5.60 2.61
N HIS A 110 -7.38 4.34 2.57
CA HIS A 110 -8.64 3.85 3.09
C HIS A 110 -8.40 3.36 4.51
N ILE A 111 -9.13 3.92 5.47
CA ILE A 111 -9.14 3.51 6.86
C ILE A 111 -10.48 2.83 7.08
N VAL A 112 -10.46 1.51 7.25
CA VAL A 112 -11.63 0.65 7.15
C VAL A 112 -11.90 -0.03 8.48
N TYR A 113 -13.18 -0.06 8.83
CA TYR A 113 -13.68 -0.43 10.14
C TYR A 113 -14.86 -1.37 9.98
N TYR A 114 -14.88 -2.48 10.71
CA TYR A 114 -15.92 -3.50 10.62
C TYR A 114 -16.73 -3.53 11.91
N LYS A 115 -18.04 -3.28 11.83
CA LYS A 115 -19.01 -3.38 12.94
C LYS A 115 -18.58 -2.75 14.27
N GLU A 116 -17.86 -1.65 14.21
CA GLU A 116 -17.36 -1.01 15.42
C GLU A 116 -16.38 -1.84 16.27
N GLN A 117 -15.65 -2.75 15.61
CA GLN A 117 -14.68 -3.64 16.23
C GLN A 117 -13.25 -3.27 15.83
N TYR A 118 -12.32 -3.53 16.75
CA TYR A 118 -10.89 -3.47 16.49
C TYR A 118 -10.40 -4.80 15.87
N PRO A 119 -9.30 -4.78 15.10
CA PRO A 119 -8.54 -3.61 14.69
C PRO A 119 -9.15 -2.88 13.48
N ILE A 120 -8.72 -1.64 13.27
CA ILE A 120 -9.02 -0.86 12.07
C ILE A 120 -7.95 -1.19 11.01
N LEU A 121 -8.36 -1.41 9.77
CA LEU A 121 -7.45 -1.71 8.67
C LEU A 121 -7.14 -0.43 7.89
N CYS A 122 -5.85 -0.10 7.76
CA CYS A 122 -5.37 1.01 6.95
C CYS A 122 -4.73 0.46 5.68
N HIS A 123 -5.23 0.88 4.52
CA HIS A 123 -4.72 0.47 3.21
C HIS A 123 -4.39 1.72 2.39
N MET A 124 -3.16 1.80 1.88
CA MET A 124 -2.63 2.95 1.16
C MET A 124 -2.17 2.60 -0.25
N LEU A 125 -2.59 3.41 -1.22
CA LEU A 125 -2.10 3.35 -2.60
C LEU A 125 -1.62 4.72 -3.04
N ARG A 126 -0.51 4.73 -3.79
CA ARG A 126 -0.12 5.88 -4.60
C ARG A 126 -1.17 6.10 -5.68
N ILE A 127 -1.65 7.32 -5.81
CA ILE A 127 -2.50 7.73 -6.92
C ILE A 127 -1.62 8.47 -7.92
N GLN A 128 -1.54 7.93 -9.13
CA GLN A 128 -1.04 8.68 -10.26
C GLN A 128 -2.04 9.78 -10.57
N ASN A 129 -1.73 11.00 -10.15
CA ASN A 129 -2.40 12.15 -10.70
C ASN A 129 -1.33 12.97 -11.39
N HIS A 130 -1.31 12.94 -12.72
CA HIS A 130 -0.73 14.03 -13.49
C HIS A 130 -1.66 15.24 -13.33
N PHE A 131 -1.66 15.87 -12.15
CA PHE A 131 -2.36 17.13 -11.97
C PHE A 131 -1.53 18.22 -12.62
N LYS A 132 -2.01 18.75 -13.75
CA LYS A 132 -1.49 20.01 -14.28
C LYS A 132 -1.67 21.08 -13.20
N ILE A 133 -0.59 21.79 -12.87
CA ILE A 133 -0.61 22.87 -11.88
C ILE A 133 -1.71 23.86 -12.30
N GLY A 134 -2.64 24.16 -11.39
CA GLY A 134 -3.77 25.07 -11.64
C GLY A 134 -5.12 24.40 -11.94
N VAL A 135 -5.18 23.08 -12.14
CA VAL A 135 -6.45 22.37 -12.38
C VAL A 135 -6.94 21.73 -11.09
N GLY A 136 -8.19 22.03 -10.72
CA GLY A 136 -8.84 21.46 -9.54
C GLY A 136 -8.87 19.93 -9.55
N ILE A 137 -8.98 19.31 -8.38
CA ILE A 137 -9.09 17.85 -8.25
C ILE A 137 -10.37 17.41 -8.98
N PRO A 138 -10.29 16.60 -10.07
CA PRO A 138 -11.48 16.17 -10.79
C PRO A 138 -12.37 15.37 -9.86
N SER A 139 -13.68 15.63 -9.94
CA SER A 139 -14.68 14.91 -9.18
C SER A 139 -14.67 13.42 -9.57
N ARG A 140 -15.25 12.57 -8.72
CA ARG A 140 -15.36 11.13 -8.93
C ARG A 140 -16.05 10.75 -10.25
N GLN A 141 -16.81 11.68 -10.84
CA GLN A 141 -17.55 11.52 -12.09
C GLN A 141 -16.62 11.59 -13.31
N HIS A 142 -15.59 12.43 -13.26
CA HIS A 142 -14.58 12.60 -14.31
C HIS A 142 -13.75 11.33 -14.57
N PHE A 143 -13.65 10.43 -13.58
CA PHE A 143 -12.96 9.14 -13.73
C PHE A 143 -13.83 8.07 -14.39
N LYS A 144 -15.17 8.18 -14.31
CA LYS A 144 -16.08 7.27 -15.00
C LYS A 144 -16.19 7.58 -16.49
N GLU A 145 -16.16 8.87 -16.83
CA GLU A 145 -16.39 9.34 -18.21
C GLU A 145 -15.14 9.18 -19.10
N ASN A 146 -13.95 9.02 -18.51
CA ASN A 146 -12.69 8.84 -19.24
C ASN A 146 -12.16 7.39 -19.27
N PHE A 147 -12.87 6.43 -18.67
CA PHE A 147 -12.60 5.00 -18.86
C PHE A 147 -13.26 4.54 -20.18
N LYS A 148 -12.67 4.93 -21.31
CA LYS A 148 -12.92 4.28 -22.61
C LYS A 148 -11.73 3.36 -22.89
N GLY A 149 -11.98 2.06 -22.96
CA GLY A 149 -11.06 1.08 -23.55
C GLY A 149 -10.51 0.04 -22.59
N TYR A 150 -11.35 -0.93 -22.23
CA TYR A 150 -10.94 -2.33 -22.34
C TYR A 150 -12.21 -3.14 -22.61
N SER A 151 -12.59 -3.18 -23.89
CA SER A 151 -13.53 -4.18 -24.38
C SER A 151 -12.84 -5.54 -24.30
N GLU A 152 -13.55 -6.50 -23.71
CA GLU A 152 -13.16 -7.91 -23.67
C GLU A 152 -13.03 -8.46 -25.10
N GLU A 153 -11.80 -8.65 -25.58
CA GLU A 153 -11.55 -9.60 -26.66
C GLU A 153 -10.97 -10.88 -26.03
N ARG A 154 -11.87 -11.85 -25.84
CA ARG A 154 -11.51 -13.26 -25.69
C ARG A 154 -10.83 -13.68 -26.99
N ASN A 155 -9.53 -13.92 -26.93
CA ASN A 155 -8.85 -14.77 -27.90
C ASN A 155 -8.13 -15.87 -27.13
N GLU A 156 -8.75 -17.05 -27.17
CA GLU A 156 -8.08 -18.32 -26.91
C GLU A 156 -6.99 -18.50 -27.95
N LYS A 157 -5.72 -18.48 -27.52
CA LYS A 157 -4.68 -19.26 -28.19
C LYS A 157 -3.52 -19.55 -27.25
N PHE A 158 -3.44 -20.82 -26.89
CA PHE A 158 -2.26 -21.50 -26.39
C PHE A 158 -1.11 -21.32 -27.41
N CYS A 159 0.08 -20.94 -26.94
CA CYS A 159 1.35 -21.57 -27.28
C CYS A 159 2.50 -20.92 -26.49
N GLU A 160 3.39 -21.80 -26.04
CA GLU A 160 4.60 -21.58 -25.26
C GLU A 160 5.57 -20.62 -25.94
N ASP A 161 6.33 -19.86 -25.15
CA ASP A 161 7.80 -19.80 -25.31
C ASP A 161 8.47 -19.04 -24.16
N ASN A 162 9.42 -19.71 -23.52
CA ASN A 162 10.33 -19.18 -22.52
C ASN A 162 11.30 -18.17 -23.16
N LYS A 163 11.29 -16.91 -22.70
CA LYS A 163 12.44 -16.02 -22.82
C LYS A 163 12.70 -15.28 -21.52
N SER A 164 13.83 -15.63 -20.90
CA SER A 164 14.47 -14.86 -19.85
C SER A 164 14.84 -13.47 -20.37
N VAL A 165 14.43 -12.44 -19.62
CA VAL A 165 14.87 -11.06 -19.85
C VAL A 165 16.11 -10.84 -19.00
N VAL A 166 17.26 -10.72 -19.65
CA VAL A 166 18.50 -10.25 -19.03
C VAL A 166 18.41 -8.72 -18.91
N ILE A 167 18.46 -8.21 -17.68
CA ILE A 167 18.55 -6.77 -17.40
C ILE A 167 20.04 -6.49 -17.15
N GLU A 168 20.71 -5.88 -18.12
CA GLU A 168 22.03 -5.28 -17.92
C GLU A 168 21.86 -4.02 -17.07
N LEU A 169 22.57 -3.96 -15.95
CA LEU A 169 22.63 -2.79 -15.07
C LEU A 169 23.89 -2.00 -15.42
N ASP A 170 23.71 -0.77 -15.90
CA ASP A 170 24.81 0.17 -16.10
C ASP A 170 25.49 0.48 -14.75
N GLU A 171 26.71 -0.01 -14.60
CA GLU A 171 27.64 0.34 -13.53
C GLU A 171 28.18 1.76 -13.83
N ASP A 172 27.54 2.80 -13.28
CA ASP A 172 28.18 4.09 -12.88
C ASP A 172 27.18 5.21 -12.53
N VAL A 173 26.03 4.89 -11.94
CA VAL A 173 25.15 5.93 -11.36
C VAL A 173 25.38 6.01 -9.86
N ALA A 174 26.05 7.08 -9.41
CA ALA A 174 26.19 7.40 -8.00
C ALA A 174 24.81 7.38 -7.30
N MET A 175 24.54 6.32 -6.54
CA MET A 175 23.27 6.13 -5.87
C MET A 175 23.12 7.15 -4.75
N HIS A 176 21.98 7.85 -4.73
CA HIS A 176 21.59 8.71 -3.63
C HIS A 176 21.58 7.91 -2.31
N PRO A 177 22.12 8.44 -1.19
CA PRO A 177 22.25 7.70 0.09
C PRO A 177 20.96 7.05 0.57
N LEU A 178 19.82 7.74 0.43
CA LEU A 178 18.50 7.21 0.80
C LEU A 178 18.01 6.04 -0.08
N LYS A 179 18.46 5.95 -1.35
CA LYS A 179 18.19 4.76 -2.18
C LYS A 179 19.02 3.58 -1.72
N LYS A 180 20.27 3.81 -1.30
CA LYS A 180 21.16 2.78 -0.74
C LYS A 180 20.59 2.22 0.57
N ASP A 181 20.09 3.09 1.46
CA ASP A 181 19.48 2.67 2.72
C ASP A 181 18.17 1.90 2.51
N ALA A 182 17.35 2.29 1.54
CA ALA A 182 16.14 1.57 1.18
C ALA A 182 16.45 0.19 0.56
N LEU A 183 17.49 0.10 -0.26
CA LEU A 183 17.95 -1.16 -0.84
C LEU A 183 18.52 -2.08 0.25
N MET A 184 19.35 -1.56 1.16
CA MET A 184 19.87 -2.29 2.30
C MET A 184 18.75 -2.80 3.22
N TYR A 185 17.73 -1.99 3.47
CA TYR A 185 16.56 -2.41 4.23
C TYR A 185 15.80 -3.55 3.55
N MET A 186 15.64 -3.51 2.22
CA MET A 186 15.03 -4.62 1.47
C MET A 186 15.91 -5.88 1.51
N VAL A 187 17.22 -5.75 1.29
CA VAL A 187 18.16 -6.89 1.33
C VAL A 187 18.20 -7.54 2.72
N CYS A 188 18.24 -6.77 3.80
CA CYS A 188 18.19 -7.30 5.16
C CYS A 188 16.85 -8.00 5.47
N ARG A 189 15.74 -7.54 4.88
CA ARG A 189 14.41 -8.15 5.06
C ARG A 189 14.28 -9.49 4.33
N PHE A 190 14.98 -9.68 3.20
CA PHE A 190 14.95 -10.92 2.43
C PHE A 190 16.07 -11.90 2.78
N ARG A 191 17.16 -11.47 3.44
CA ARG A 191 18.21 -12.37 3.95
C ARG A 191 17.75 -13.24 5.12
N GLY A 192 16.76 -12.80 5.89
CA GLY A 192 16.18 -13.61 6.99
C GLY A 192 15.40 -14.85 6.56
N SER A 193 15.22 -15.09 5.25
CA SER A 193 14.57 -16.29 4.69
C SER A 193 15.50 -17.18 3.86
N LEU A 194 16.81 -16.93 3.87
CA LEU A 194 17.80 -17.69 3.10
C LEU A 194 18.83 -18.43 3.97
N GLU A 195 18.74 -18.37 5.30
CA GLU A 195 19.59 -19.15 6.21
C GLU A 195 19.04 -20.58 6.50
N GLU A 196 17.88 -20.96 5.94
CA GLU A 196 17.33 -22.33 6.07
C GLU A 196 17.55 -23.22 4.82
N LEU A 197 18.35 -22.79 3.85
CA LEU A 197 18.73 -23.62 2.71
C LEU A 197 20.24 -23.59 2.48
N GLY A 198 20.92 -24.49 3.18
CA GLY A 198 22.05 -25.25 2.64
C GLY A 198 23.38 -24.52 2.49
N ASP A 199 24.33 -24.94 3.33
CA ASP A 199 25.77 -24.83 3.10
C ASP A 199 26.16 -25.13 1.65
N ASN A 200 26.77 -24.15 0.96
CA ASN A 200 27.91 -24.29 0.04
C ASN A 200 28.00 -23.09 -0.92
N VAL A 201 28.67 -22.00 -0.51
CA VAL A 201 29.53 -21.25 -1.46
C VAL A 201 30.74 -20.73 -0.70
N THR A 202 31.91 -21.19 -1.12
CA THR A 202 33.22 -20.87 -0.58
C THR A 202 33.63 -19.44 -0.87
N ASN A 203 34.20 -18.79 0.14
CA ASN A 203 34.96 -17.55 0.05
C ASN A 203 36.02 -17.61 -1.05
N LYS A 204 36.10 -16.55 -1.87
CA LYS A 204 37.35 -15.99 -2.42
C LYS A 204 37.07 -14.65 -3.12
N CYS A 205 37.33 -13.55 -2.41
CA CYS A 205 37.81 -12.32 -3.06
C CYS A 205 39.09 -11.91 -2.35
N LYS A 206 40.20 -12.00 -3.11
CA LYS A 206 41.50 -11.42 -2.82
C LYS A 206 41.62 -10.07 -3.54
N TYR A 207 42.43 -9.21 -2.93
CA TYR A 207 42.98 -7.92 -3.35
C TYR A 207 42.13 -6.70 -3.01
#